data_AF-A0A523NY65-F1
#
_entry.id   AF-A0A523NY65-F1
#
_cell.length_a   1.000
_cell.length_b   1.000
_cell.length_c   1.000
_cell.angle_alpha   90.00
_cell.angle_beta   90.00
_cell.angle_gamma   90.00
#
_symmetry.space_group_name_H-M   'P 1'
#
loop_
_entity.id
_entity.type
_entity.pdbx_description
1 polymer ?
#
loop_
_entity_poly.entity_id
_entity_poly.type
_entity_poly.pdbx_seq_one_letter_code
_entity_poly.pdbx_strand_id
1 'polypeptide(L)' 'MSWSEFISMGGYGVYVWSAYGFTIIVLVINVIIPMRRRSVVLRALRQFIVTQTVQEK' A
#
# COMPACT_ATOMS: atom_id res chain seq x y z
N MET A 1 -0.87 34.47 8.24
CA MET A 1 -0.48 33.69 7.03
C MET A 1 -1.38 32.48 6.97
N SER A 2 -2.19 32.36 5.91
CA SER A 2 -3.25 31.35 5.86
C SER A 2 -2.73 30.03 5.27
N TRP A 3 -3.27 28.90 5.74
CA TRP A 3 -3.03 27.59 5.15
C TRP A 3 -3.37 27.55 3.65
N SER A 4 -4.37 28.34 3.23
CA SER A 4 -4.76 28.47 1.83
C SER A 4 -3.68 29.13 0.97
N GLU A 5 -2.89 30.08 1.48
CA GLU A 5 -1.75 30.66 0.73
C GLU A 5 -0.60 29.67 0.57
N PHE A 6 -0.38 28.79 1.55
CA PHE A 6 0.64 27.74 1.44
C PHE A 6 0.25 26.66 0.44
N ILE A 7 -1.05 26.34 0.35
CA ILE A 7 -1.59 25.39 -0.63
C ILE A 7 -1.77 26.01 -2.00
N SER A 8 -2.01 27.33 -2.10
CA SER A 8 -2.23 27.97 -3.40
C SER A 8 -0.99 28.67 -3.96
N MET A 9 0.06 28.98 -3.18
CA MET A 9 1.32 29.64 -3.59
C MET A 9 1.19 30.48 -4.89
N GLY A 10 0.31 31.48 -4.88
CA GLY A 10 0.11 32.39 -6.02
C GLY A 10 -0.51 31.78 -7.29
N GLY A 11 -1.15 30.61 -7.21
CA GLY A 11 -1.81 29.90 -8.30
C GLY A 11 -1.18 28.55 -8.69
N TYR A 12 0.04 28.25 -8.23
CA TYR A 12 0.79 27.06 -8.65
C TYR A 12 0.57 25.82 -7.80
N GLY A 13 0.02 25.95 -6.60
CA GLY A 13 -0.03 24.82 -5.69
C GLY A 13 -0.93 23.67 -6.18
N VAL A 14 -1.91 23.92 -7.04
CA VAL A 14 -2.72 22.88 -7.69
C VAL A 14 -1.83 21.88 -8.45
N TYR A 15 -0.85 22.36 -9.21
CA TYR A 15 0.07 21.51 -9.99
C TYR A 15 0.93 20.62 -9.08
N VAL A 16 1.44 21.21 -8.00
CA VAL A 16 2.30 20.53 -7.04
C VAL A 16 1.52 19.44 -6.31
N TRP A 17 0.35 19.78 -5.77
CA TRP A 17 -0.51 18.84 -5.05
C TRP A 17 -1.06 17.73 -5.95
N SER A 18 -1.35 18.00 -7.23
CA SER A 18 -1.73 16.95 -8.19
C SER A 18 -0.62 15.92 -8.41
N ALA A 19 0.65 16.36 -8.54
CA ALA A 19 1.79 15.44 -8.68
C ALA A 19 2.00 14.59 -7.42
N TYR A 20 1.85 15.19 -6.23
CA TYR A 20 1.87 14.45 -4.97
C TYR A 20 0.70 13.46 -4.85
N GLY A 21 -0.51 13.86 -5.26
CA GLY A 21 -1.68 12.99 -5.29
C GLY A 21 -1.46 11.77 -6.19
N PHE A 22 -0.88 11.97 -7.37
CA PHE A 22 -0.56 10.88 -8.28
C PHE A 22 0.47 9.91 -7.69
N THR A 23 1.50 10.46 -7.03
CA THR A 23 2.52 9.66 -6.34
C THR A 23 1.92 8.83 -5.21
N ILE A 24 1.03 9.43 -4.41
CA ILE A 24 0.31 8.72 -3.34
C ILE A 24 -0.56 7.60 -3.91
N ILE A 25 -1.29 7.84 -5.00
CA ILE A 25 -2.11 6.82 -5.66
C ILE A 25 -1.25 5.62 -6.08
N VAL A 26 -0.12 5.87 -6.74
CA VAL A 26 0.80 4.80 -7.17
C VAL A 26 1.34 4.03 -5.96
N LEU A 27 1.76 4.71 -4.89
CA LEU A 27 2.21 4.08 -3.65
C LEU A 27 1.12 3.21 -3.01
N VAL A 28 -0.10 3.73 -2.90
CA VAL A 28 -1.24 3.00 -2.32
C VAL A 28 -1.54 1.74 -3.13
N ILE A 29 -1.57 1.84 -4.47
CA ILE A 29 -1.73 0.68 -5.34
C ILE A 29 -0.60 -0.34 -5.12
N ASN A 30 0.64 0.14 -5.06
CA ASN A 30 1.82 -0.70 -4.85
C ASN A 30 1.82 -1.41 -3.50
N VAL A 31 1.20 -0.84 -2.46
CA VAL A 31 1.07 -1.46 -1.13
C VAL A 31 -0.14 -2.40 -1.04
N ILE A 32 -1.29 -2.01 -1.61
CA ILE A 32 -2.53 -2.81 -1.54
C ILE A 32 -2.39 -4.13 -2.29
N ILE A 33 -1.75 -4.13 -3.47
CA ILE A 33 -1.54 -5.34 -4.29
C ILE A 33 -0.80 -6.45 -3.52
N PRO A 34 0.41 -6.23 -2.97
CA PRO A 34 1.13 -7.23 -2.22
C PRO A 34 0.44 -7.58 -0.90
N MET A 35 -0.21 -6.63 -0.21
CA MET A 35 -1.00 -6.95 0.99
C MET A 35 -2.10 -7.97 0.71
N ARG A 36 -2.80 -7.84 -0.42
CA ARG A 36 -3.82 -8.81 -0.86
C ARG A 36 -3.23 -10.17 -1.25
N ARG A 37 -1.99 -10.23 -1.74
CA ARG A 37 -1.33 -11.49 -2.12
C ARG A 37 -0.62 -12.17 -0.94
N ARG A 38 -0.17 -11.41 0.05
CA ARG A 38 0.56 -11.95 1.22
C ARG A 38 -0.33 -12.83 2.10
N SER A 39 -1.62 -12.53 2.19
CA SER A 39 -2.61 -13.36 2.87
C SER A 39 -2.82 -14.73 2.21
N VAL A 40 -2.56 -14.86 0.91
CA VAL A 40 -2.63 -16.14 0.18
C VAL A 40 -1.41 -17.02 0.49
N VAL A 41 -0.21 -16.44 0.46
CA VAL A 41 1.05 -17.18 0.70
C VAL A 41 1.14 -17.67 2.15
N LEU A 42 0.74 -16.86 3.12
CA LEU A 42 0.72 -17.26 4.54
C LEU A 42 -0.34 -18.33 4.86
N ARG A 43 -1.39 -18.46 4.05
CA ARG A 43 -2.34 -19.58 4.16
C ARG A 43 -1.73 -20.88 3.63
N ALA A 44 -1.02 -20.82 2.52
CA ALA A 44 -0.35 -21.99 1.94
C ALA A 44 0.74 -22.56 2.86
N LEU A 45 1.57 -21.70 3.48
CA LEU A 45 2.60 -22.15 4.42
C LEU A 45 2.03 -22.82 5.68
N ARG A 46 0.87 -22.35 6.18
CA ARG A 46 0.21 -22.97 7.34
C ARG A 46 -0.28 -24.39 7.05
N GLN A 47 -0.71 -24.67 5.82
CA GLN A 47 -1.17 -26.01 5.44
C GLN A 47 0.00 -27.01 5.41
N PHE A 48 1.17 -26.63 4.90
CA PHE A 48 2.32 -27.54 4.88
C PHE A 48 2.88 -27.87 6.27
N ILE A 49 2.87 -26.92 7.21
CA ILE A 49 3.35 -27.18 8.59
C ILE A 49 2.40 -28.14 9.34
N VAL A 50 1.09 -28.06 9.10
CA VAL A 50 0.09 -28.94 9.75
C VAL A 50 0.11 -30.36 9.17
N THR A 51 0.42 -30.52 7.89
CA THR A 51 0.44 -31.86 7.27
C THR A 51 1.66 -32.70 7.66
N GLN A 52 2.81 -32.07 7.96
CA GLN A 52 4.03 -32.82 8.30
C GLN A 52 4.00 -33.45 9.71
N THR A 53 3.34 -32.82 10.68
CA THR A 53 3.27 -33.35 12.06
C THR A 53 2.40 -34.60 12.20
N VAL A 54 1.55 -34.89 11.20
CA VAL A 54 0.62 -36.02 11.22
C VAL A 54 1.18 -37.25 10.48
N GLN A 55 2.25 -37.10 9.70
CA GLN A 55 2.88 -38.22 8.96
C GLN A 55 4.12 -38.80 9.67
N GLU A 56 4.63 -38.16 10.72
CA GLU A 56 5.80 -38.63 11.50
C GLU A 56 5.43 -39.47 12.74
N LYS A 57 4.22 -40.05 12.81
CA LYS A 57 3.80 -40.98 13.87
C LYS A 57 3.17 -42.24 13.28
#